data_AF-A0A1H2YBU0-F1
#
_entry.id   AF-A0A1H2YBU0-F1
#
_cell.length_a   1.000
_cell.length_b   1.000
_cell.length_c   1.000
_cell.angle_alpha   90.00
_cell.angle_beta   90.00
_cell.angle_gamma   90.00
#
_symmetry.space_group_name_H-M   'P 1'
#
loop_
_entity.id
_entity.type
_entity.pdbx_description
1 polymer ?
#
loop_
_entity_poly.entity_id
_entity_poly.type
_entity_poly.pdbx_seq_one_letter_code
_entity_poly.pdbx_strand_id
1 'polypeptide(L)'
;MDEYLDLSRRFGLLTKLAVAELVASAFPGKRLTWDKVLEGRFSVIVGRANFGKTMELKAKSKALRAQGQLVVYVALHKVLGEDGFEDALDAEDRSALYAWRHSGGELTALVDSLDEASLGTVDGIRKALRRLSNAFDWPNSDVRWVLSSRPAVLTEEVLA
;
A
#
# COMPACT_ATOMS: atom_id res chain seq x y z
N MET A 1 -4.45 9.30 -21.73
CA MET A 1 -3.47 8.86 -20.71
C MET A 1 -3.31 10.06 -19.82
N ASP A 2 -3.94 10.07 -18.65
CA ASP A 2 -3.85 11.22 -17.76
C ASP A 2 -2.40 11.33 -17.28
N GLU A 3 -1.77 12.45 -17.63
CA GLU A 3 -0.41 12.76 -17.23
C GLU A 3 -0.36 12.84 -15.71
N TYR A 4 0.42 11.96 -15.07
CA TYR A 4 0.63 12.04 -13.64
C TYR A 4 1.47 13.29 -13.34
N LEU A 5 0.88 14.24 -12.60
CA LEU A 5 1.58 15.42 -12.11
C LEU A 5 2.15 15.13 -10.72
N ASP A 6 3.48 15.12 -10.59
CA ASP A 6 4.14 15.01 -9.28
C ASP A 6 3.98 16.31 -8.48
N LEU A 7 3.12 16.25 -7.47
CA LEU A 7 2.85 17.38 -6.58
C LEU A 7 3.94 17.58 -5.52
N SER A 8 5.03 16.81 -5.56
CA SER A 8 6.08 16.82 -4.54
C SER A 8 5.51 16.70 -3.13
N ARG A 9 4.56 15.77 -2.95
CA ARG A 9 3.87 15.61 -1.68
C ARG A 9 4.82 15.32 -0.53
N ARG A 10 4.38 15.70 0.66
CA ARG A 10 5.07 15.47 1.92
C ARG A 10 4.14 14.75 2.86
N PHE A 11 4.67 13.78 3.59
CA PHE A 11 3.91 12.97 4.55
C PHE A 11 4.16 13.46 5.97
N GLY A 12 3.11 13.59 6.78
CA GLY A 12 3.28 13.77 8.22
C GLY A 12 3.63 12.42 8.86
N LEU A 13 4.63 12.37 9.75
CA LEU A 13 4.91 11.16 10.53
C LEU A 13 3.97 11.06 11.73
N LEU A 14 3.25 9.95 11.81
CA LEU A 14 2.54 9.51 13.01
C LEU A 14 3.20 8.27 13.59
N THR A 15 3.73 8.39 14.81
CA THR A 15 4.29 7.25 15.56
C THR A 15 3.26 6.61 16.49
N LYS A 16 2.14 7.28 16.74
CA LYS A 16 0.98 6.76 17.45
C LYS A 16 -0.26 7.07 16.62
N LEU A 17 -1.20 6.14 16.57
CA LEU A 17 -2.46 6.38 15.88
C LEU A 17 -3.44 7.08 16.81
N ALA A 18 -3.60 8.39 16.62
CA ALA A 18 -4.69 9.15 17.21
C ALA A 18 -5.64 9.56 16.08
N VAL A 19 -6.89 9.07 16.11
CA VAL A 19 -7.89 9.35 15.05
C VAL A 19 -8.09 10.86 14.85
N ALA A 20 -8.02 11.64 15.94
CA ALA A 20 -8.10 13.11 15.88
C ALA A 20 -6.96 13.72 15.05
N GLU A 21 -5.75 13.16 15.09
CA GLU A 21 -4.59 13.65 14.32
C GLU A 21 -4.69 13.28 12.83
N LEU A 22 -5.39 12.19 12.49
CA LEU A 22 -5.61 11.79 11.09
C LEU A 22 -6.52 12.75 10.31
N VAL A 23 -7.33 13.53 11.03
CA VAL A 23 -8.30 14.47 10.44
C VAL A 23 -7.80 15.92 10.50
N ALA A 24 -6.72 16.19 11.24
CA ALA A 24 -6.15 17.52 11.36
C ALA A 24 -5.62 18.03 10.01
N SER A 25 -6.03 19.25 9.63
CA SER A 25 -5.66 19.88 8.35
C SER A 25 -4.22 20.39 8.32
N ALA A 26 -3.59 20.56 9.48
CA ALA A 26 -2.22 21.00 9.62
C ALA A 26 -1.45 19.97 10.46
N PHE A 27 -0.41 19.38 9.87
CA PHE A 27 0.54 18.54 10.59
C PHE A 27 1.68 19.40 11.14
N PRO A 28 1.84 19.51 12.47
CA PRO A 28 2.99 20.18 13.07
C PRO A 28 4.26 19.31 13.06
N GLY A 29 4.15 18.03 12.67
CA GLY A 29 5.24 17.05 12.70
C GLY A 29 6.22 17.12 11.52
N LYS A 30 7.26 16.27 11.58
CA LYS A 30 8.27 16.14 10.53
C LYS A 30 7.62 15.74 9.21
N ARG A 31 7.88 16.53 8.17
CA ARG A 31 7.48 16.27 6.79
C ARG A 31 8.45 15.29 6.15
N LEU A 32 7.96 14.13 5.76
CA LEU A 32 8.73 13.05 5.12
C LEU A 32 8.56 13.09 3.61
N THR A 33 9.57 12.57 2.91
CA THR A 33 9.54 12.24 1.48
C THR A 33 9.21 10.76 1.29
N TRP A 34 8.94 10.36 0.05
CA TRP A 34 8.79 8.94 -0.29
C TRP A 34 9.98 8.08 0.13
N ASP A 35 11.20 8.59 0.00
CA ASP A 35 12.41 7.82 0.39
C ASP A 35 12.38 7.50 1.88
N LYS A 36 11.91 8.43 2.71
CA LYS A 36 11.70 8.18 4.14
C LYS A 36 10.56 7.21 4.43
N VAL A 37 9.51 7.18 3.61
CA VAL A 37 8.44 6.17 3.74
C VAL A 37 8.96 4.77 3.42
N LEU A 38 9.84 4.67 2.42
CA LEU A 38 10.45 3.42 1.97
C LEU A 38 11.56 2.90 2.91
N GLU A 39 12.06 3.70 3.86
CA GLU A 39 12.95 3.19 4.92
C GLU A 39 12.19 2.30 5.93
N GLY A 40 10.87 2.44 6.04
CA GLY A 40 10.03 1.64 6.94
C GLY A 40 9.68 0.28 6.36
N ARG A 41 9.74 -0.78 7.17
CA ARG A 41 9.29 -2.13 6.77
C ARG A 41 7.77 -2.21 6.60
N PHE A 42 7.03 -1.48 7.45
CA PHE A 42 5.58 -1.34 7.39
C PHE A 42 5.22 0.13 7.49
N SER A 43 4.59 0.66 6.44
CA SER A 43 4.15 2.04 6.34
C SER A 43 2.68 2.08 5.94
N VAL A 44 1.86 2.85 6.66
CA VAL A 44 0.46 3.09 6.29
C VAL A 44 0.29 4.56 5.94
N ILE A 45 -0.01 4.84 4.67
CA ILE A 45 -0.30 6.18 4.15
C ILE A 45 -1.79 6.44 4.31
N VAL A 46 -2.11 7.40 5.17
CA VAL A 46 -3.49 7.80 5.43
C VAL A 46 -3.81 9.09 4.70
N GLY A 47 -4.94 9.10 3.99
CA GLY A 47 -5.43 10.30 3.34
C GLY A 47 -6.91 10.20 3.00
N ARG A 48 -7.54 11.35 2.79
CA ARG A 48 -8.98 11.42 2.46
C ARG A 48 -9.29 10.71 1.13
N ALA A 49 -10.58 10.49 0.88
CA ALA A 49 -11.05 10.10 -0.45
C ALA A 49 -10.64 11.17 -1.48
N ASN A 50 -10.38 10.75 -2.72
CA ASN A 50 -10.01 11.63 -3.84
C ASN A 50 -8.74 12.48 -3.61
N PHE A 51 -7.91 12.12 -2.64
CA PHE A 51 -6.64 12.81 -2.39
C PHE A 51 -5.50 12.36 -3.30
N GLY A 52 -5.74 11.46 -4.26
CA GLY A 52 -4.74 10.99 -5.22
C GLY A 52 -3.89 9.78 -4.79
N LYS A 53 -4.19 9.14 -3.64
CA LYS A 53 -3.41 8.00 -3.11
C LYS A 53 -3.15 6.91 -4.15
N THR A 54 -4.21 6.41 -4.80
CA THR A 54 -4.12 5.40 -5.87
C THR A 54 -3.18 5.83 -7.00
N MET A 55 -3.33 7.08 -7.47
CA MET A 55 -2.48 7.62 -8.55
C MET A 55 -1.02 7.71 -8.11
N GLU A 56 -0.75 8.15 -6.88
CA GLU A 56 0.61 8.23 -6.34
C GLU A 56 1.25 6.87 -6.13
N LEU A 57 0.52 5.89 -5.60
CA LEU A 57 1.05 4.53 -5.43
C LEU A 57 1.37 3.90 -6.79
N LYS A 58 0.51 4.06 -7.79
CA LYS A 58 0.76 3.59 -9.17
C LYS A 58 1.98 4.29 -9.78
N ALA A 59 2.07 5.61 -9.67
CA ALA A 59 3.19 6.37 -10.18
C ALA A 59 4.51 6.00 -9.50
N LYS A 60 4.49 5.81 -8.17
CA LYS A 60 5.67 5.38 -7.41
C LYS A 60 6.08 3.97 -7.78
N SER A 61 5.13 3.05 -7.99
CA SER A 61 5.41 1.70 -8.49
C SER A 61 6.19 1.75 -9.82
N LYS A 62 5.69 2.51 -10.80
CA LYS A 62 6.37 2.70 -12.09
C LYS A 62 7.76 3.30 -11.93
N ALA A 63 7.91 4.33 -11.09
CA ALA A 63 9.19 4.98 -10.86
C ALA A 63 10.23 4.04 -10.23
N LEU A 64 9.83 3.22 -9.25
CA LEU A 64 10.73 2.26 -8.59
C LEU A 64 11.12 1.12 -9.55
N ARG A 65 10.20 0.63 -10.40
CA ARG A 65 10.54 -0.34 -11.45
C ARG A 65 11.54 0.23 -12.45
N ALA A 66 11.36 1.47 -12.87
CA ALA A 66 12.29 2.13 -13.78
C ALA A 66 13.71 2.27 -13.19
N GLN A 67 13.84 2.21 -11.87
CA GLN A 67 15.11 2.17 -11.14
C GLN A 67 15.65 0.75 -10.94
N GLY A 68 15.02 -0.27 -11.53
CA GLY A 68 15.41 -1.67 -11.43
C GLY A 68 14.99 -2.36 -10.13
N GLN A 69 14.14 -1.74 -9.32
CA GLN A 69 13.66 -2.34 -8.08
C GLN A 69 12.49 -3.30 -8.34
N LEU A 70 12.44 -4.38 -7.56
CA LEU A 70 11.29 -5.28 -7.52
C LEU A 70 10.18 -4.62 -6.69
N VAL A 71 9.10 -4.24 -7.36
CA VAL A 71 7.93 -3.63 -6.73
C VAL A 71 6.65 -4.15 -7.38
N VAL A 72 5.64 -4.38 -6.57
CA VAL A 72 4.30 -4.81 -6.98
C VAL A 72 3.28 -3.81 -6.44
N TYR A 73 2.39 -3.32 -7.30
CA TYR A 73 1.20 -2.59 -6.91
C TYR A 73 0.04 -3.59 -6.78
N VAL A 74 -0.72 -3.50 -5.70
CA VAL A 74 -1.83 -4.42 -5.43
C VAL A 74 -3.08 -3.63 -5.11
N ALA A 75 -4.11 -3.77 -5.95
CA ALA A 75 -5.44 -3.22 -5.68
C ALA A 75 -6.26 -4.23 -4.85
N LEU A 76 -6.48 -3.96 -3.56
CA LEU A 76 -7.15 -4.89 -2.66
C LEU A 76 -8.59 -5.24 -3.06
N HIS A 77 -9.32 -4.30 -3.66
CA HIS A 77 -10.66 -4.60 -4.16
C HIS A 77 -10.63 -5.67 -5.26
N LYS A 78 -9.62 -5.66 -6.13
CA LYS A 78 -9.43 -6.72 -7.15
C LYS A 78 -9.07 -8.04 -6.48
N VAL A 79 -8.16 -8.01 -5.49
CA VAL A 79 -7.77 -9.20 -4.72
C VAL A 79 -8.96 -9.87 -4.06
N LEU A 80 -10.00 -9.13 -3.68
CA LEU A 80 -11.22 -9.72 -3.12
C LEU A 80 -12.23 -10.19 -4.18
N GLY A 81 -12.24 -9.55 -5.34
CA GLY A 81 -13.14 -9.88 -6.45
C GLY A 81 -12.73 -11.11 -7.26
N GLU A 82 -11.43 -11.43 -7.28
CA GLU A 82 -10.88 -12.55 -8.05
C GLU A 82 -10.67 -13.82 -7.20
N ASP A 83 -10.70 -15.00 -7.83
CA ASP A 83 -10.43 -16.29 -7.18
C ASP A 83 -8.92 -16.55 -6.97
N GLY A 84 -8.08 -16.09 -7.90
CA GLY A 84 -6.63 -16.13 -7.80
C GLY A 84 -6.04 -14.76 -7.42
N PHE A 85 -4.97 -14.76 -6.61
CA PHE A 85 -4.25 -13.51 -6.32
C PHE A 85 -3.61 -12.90 -7.56
N GLU A 86 -3.02 -13.74 -8.42
CA GLU A 86 -2.33 -13.29 -9.63
C GLU A 86 -3.29 -12.76 -10.70
N ASP A 87 -4.55 -13.20 -10.67
CA ASP A 87 -5.60 -12.69 -11.57
C ASP A 87 -6.02 -11.25 -11.23
N ALA A 88 -5.84 -10.86 -9.97
CA ALA A 88 -6.07 -9.50 -9.51
C ALA A 88 -4.95 -8.51 -9.88
N LEU A 89 -3.82 -9.00 -10.41
CA LEU A 89 -2.66 -8.19 -10.77
C LEU A 89 -2.68 -7.83 -12.25
N ASP A 90 -2.24 -6.60 -12.55
CA ASP A 90 -1.96 -6.22 -13.93
C ASP A 90 -0.67 -6.93 -14.41
N ALA A 91 -0.44 -6.98 -15.72
CA ALA A 91 0.64 -7.80 -16.30
C ALA A 91 2.04 -7.46 -15.76
N GLU A 92 2.34 -6.18 -15.54
CA GLU A 92 3.61 -5.72 -14.96
C GLU A 92 3.78 -6.19 -13.51
N ASP A 93 2.72 -6.08 -12.70
CA ASP A 93 2.70 -6.48 -11.30
C ASP A 93 2.92 -7.99 -11.15
N ARG A 94 2.24 -8.78 -11.99
CA ARG A 94 2.40 -10.24 -12.04
C ARG A 94 3.81 -10.64 -12.46
N SER A 95 4.40 -9.95 -13.45
CA SER A 95 5.78 -10.20 -13.87
C SER A 95 6.80 -9.89 -12.76
N ALA A 96 6.62 -8.78 -12.04
CA ALA A 96 7.47 -8.41 -10.92
C ALA A 96 7.37 -9.42 -9.76
N LEU A 97 6.15 -9.88 -9.43
CA LEU A 97 5.94 -10.93 -8.42
C LEU A 97 6.61 -12.24 -8.83
N TYR A 98 6.45 -12.65 -10.08
CA TYR A 98 7.09 -13.85 -10.62
C TYR A 98 8.62 -13.75 -10.55
N ALA A 99 9.20 -12.63 -11.01
CA ALA A 99 10.64 -12.42 -10.97
C ALA A 99 11.19 -12.53 -9.52
N TRP A 100 10.53 -11.86 -8.58
CA TRP A 100 10.91 -11.92 -7.17
C TRP A 100 10.85 -13.32 -6.58
N ARG A 101 9.80 -14.11 -6.89
CA ARG A 101 9.70 -15.50 -6.42
C ARG A 101 10.85 -16.39 -6.92
N HIS A 102 11.50 -16.04 -8.04
CA HIS A 102 12.62 -16.79 -8.60
C HIS A 102 13.98 -16.26 -8.15
N SER A 103 14.13 -14.94 -8.00
CA SER A 103 15.39 -14.32 -7.61
C SER A 103 15.59 -14.25 -6.10
N GLY A 104 14.50 -14.26 -5.32
CA GLY A 104 14.51 -13.87 -3.92
C GLY A 104 14.86 -12.38 -3.72
N GLY A 105 15.23 -12.03 -2.49
CA GLY A 105 15.59 -10.67 -2.09
C GLY A 105 14.41 -9.85 -1.57
N GLU A 106 14.64 -8.54 -1.42
CA GLU A 106 13.61 -7.60 -0.94
C GLU A 106 12.61 -7.26 -2.06
N LEU A 107 11.32 -7.29 -1.72
CA LEU A 107 10.24 -6.77 -2.56
C LEU A 107 9.53 -5.60 -1.87
N THR A 108 9.20 -4.55 -2.63
CA THR A 108 8.26 -3.53 -2.14
C THR A 108 6.83 -3.83 -2.63
N ALA A 109 5.88 -3.99 -1.71
CA ALA A 109 4.46 -4.12 -1.99
C ALA A 109 3.74 -2.78 -1.70
N LEU A 110 3.22 -2.15 -2.75
CA LEU A 110 2.38 -0.94 -2.67
C LEU A 110 0.91 -1.35 -2.75
N VAL A 111 0.22 -1.38 -1.61
CA VAL A 111 -1.12 -1.95 -1.46
C VAL A 111 -2.18 -0.85 -1.34
N ASP A 112 -3.18 -0.87 -2.20
CA ASP A 112 -4.19 0.18 -2.36
C ASP A 112 -5.61 -0.41 -2.44
N SER A 113 -6.60 0.05 -1.71
CA SER A 113 -6.51 0.63 -0.37
C SER A 113 -7.24 -0.31 0.61
N LEU A 114 -6.88 -0.24 1.89
CA LEU A 114 -7.56 -1.02 2.93
C LEU A 114 -9.05 -0.69 3.01
N ASP A 115 -9.44 0.56 2.70
CA ASP A 115 -10.85 0.96 2.75
C ASP A 115 -11.70 0.31 1.68
N GLU A 116 -11.17 0.12 0.48
CA GLU A 116 -11.86 -0.61 -0.59
C GLU A 116 -11.92 -2.13 -0.32
N ALA A 117 -10.98 -2.65 0.46
CA ALA A 117 -10.97 -4.06 0.88
C ALA A 117 -12.05 -4.40 1.93
N SER A 118 -12.51 -3.38 2.66
CA SER A 118 -13.36 -3.63 3.81
C SER A 118 -14.74 -4.16 3.45
N LEU A 119 -15.31 -3.82 2.28
CA LEU A 119 -16.77 -3.91 2.06
C LEU A 119 -17.59 -3.37 3.28
N GLY A 120 -17.00 -2.49 4.09
CA GLY A 120 -17.56 -2.01 5.36
C GLY A 120 -17.35 -2.89 6.60
N THR A 121 -16.58 -3.99 6.54
CA THR A 121 -16.36 -4.91 7.69
C THR A 121 -14.88 -5.22 7.94
N VAL A 122 -14.57 -5.55 9.21
CA VAL A 122 -13.23 -5.99 9.62
C VAL A 122 -12.87 -7.35 9.00
N ASP A 123 -13.84 -8.22 8.79
CA ASP A 123 -13.62 -9.54 8.18
C ASP A 123 -13.16 -9.44 6.72
N GLY A 124 -13.67 -8.47 5.96
CA GLY A 124 -13.20 -8.18 4.59
C GLY A 124 -11.71 -7.82 4.56
N ILE A 125 -11.30 -6.94 5.48
CA ILE A 125 -9.89 -6.54 5.64
C ILE A 125 -9.03 -7.74 6.02
N ARG A 126 -9.43 -8.52 7.05
CA ARG A 126 -8.71 -9.72 7.48
C ARG A 126 -8.58 -10.74 6.36
N LYS A 127 -9.63 -10.93 5.55
CA LYS A 127 -9.60 -11.80 4.37
C LYS A 127 -8.58 -11.30 3.34
N ALA A 128 -8.60 -10.01 3.00
CA ALA A 128 -7.68 -9.41 2.04
C ALA A 128 -6.22 -9.55 2.51
N LEU A 129 -5.94 -9.21 3.78
CA LEU A 129 -4.61 -9.34 4.37
C LEU A 129 -4.13 -10.79 4.41
N ARG A 130 -5.00 -11.76 4.70
CA ARG A 130 -4.64 -13.18 4.65
C ARG A 130 -4.26 -13.63 3.25
N ARG A 131 -4.98 -13.17 2.23
CA ARG A 131 -4.65 -13.47 0.82
C ARG A 131 -3.31 -12.87 0.43
N LEU A 132 -3.02 -11.63 0.87
CA LEU A 132 -1.70 -11.01 0.71
C LEU A 132 -0.62 -11.86 1.40
N SER A 133 -0.75 -12.14 2.70
CA SER A 133 0.27 -12.92 3.42
C SER A 133 0.57 -14.25 2.75
N ASN A 134 -0.46 -14.96 2.28
CA ASN A 134 -0.28 -16.21 1.56
C ASN A 134 0.42 -16.01 0.21
N ALA A 135 0.00 -15.00 -0.57
CA ALA A 135 0.57 -14.74 -1.90
C ALA A 135 2.05 -14.34 -1.86
N PHE A 136 2.45 -13.67 -0.77
CA PHE A 136 3.82 -13.22 -0.56
C PHE A 136 4.62 -14.14 0.38
N ASP A 137 4.09 -15.28 0.84
CA ASP A 137 4.74 -16.15 1.84
C ASP A 137 5.24 -15.39 3.09
N TRP A 138 4.42 -14.46 3.57
CA TRP A 138 4.74 -13.69 4.78
C TRP A 138 4.38 -14.50 6.04
N PRO A 139 5.23 -14.51 7.09
CA PRO A 139 6.39 -13.64 7.34
C PRO A 139 7.75 -14.19 6.89
N ASN A 140 7.78 -15.29 6.13
CA ASN A 140 9.02 -15.97 5.76
C ASN A 140 9.83 -15.24 4.68
N SER A 141 9.21 -14.28 3.99
CA SER A 141 9.79 -13.52 2.90
C SER A 141 10.15 -12.08 3.29
N ASP A 142 11.09 -11.49 2.56
CA ASP A 142 11.51 -10.10 2.77
C ASP A 142 10.66 -9.14 1.94
N VAL A 143 9.52 -8.73 2.52
CA VAL A 143 8.60 -7.78 1.91
C VAL A 143 8.51 -6.51 2.74
N ARG A 144 8.74 -5.38 2.07
CA ARG A 144 8.42 -4.04 2.54
C ARG A 144 6.98 -3.71 2.15
N TRP A 145 6.19 -3.30 3.14
CA TRP A 145 4.78 -3.00 2.96
C TRP A 145 4.51 -1.51 3.03
N VAL A 146 3.89 -0.97 1.98
CA VAL A 146 3.29 0.37 1.99
C VAL A 146 1.82 0.23 1.67
N LEU A 147 0.96 0.42 2.66
CA LEU A 147 -0.49 0.34 2.51
C LEU A 147 -1.09 1.74 2.45
N SER A 148 -2.14 1.92 1.65
CA SER A 148 -2.95 3.14 1.66
C SER A 148 -4.29 2.89 2.38
N SER A 149 -4.82 3.91 3.06
CA SER A 149 -6.15 3.83 3.68
C SER A 149 -6.81 5.21 3.87
N ARG A 150 -8.12 5.20 4.14
CA ARG A 150 -8.85 6.34 4.72
C ARG A 150 -8.79 6.29 6.24
N PRO A 151 -8.80 7.45 6.93
CA PRO A 151 -8.80 7.49 8.40
C PRO A 151 -9.87 6.61 9.05
N ALA A 152 -11.08 6.58 8.50
CA ALA A 152 -12.23 5.89 9.07
C ALA A 152 -12.08 4.36 9.17
N VAL A 153 -11.12 3.77 8.45
CA VAL A 153 -10.92 2.31 8.40
C VAL A 153 -9.87 1.83 9.39
N LEU A 154 -9.02 2.73 9.88
CA LEU A 154 -7.97 2.41 10.85
C LEU A 154 -8.51 2.50 12.28
N THR A 155 -9.43 1.59 12.62
CA THR A 155 -9.95 1.43 13.99
C THR A 155 -9.03 0.55 14.82
N GLU A 156 -9.14 0.59 16.16
CA GLU A 156 -8.38 -0.30 17.04
C GLU A 156 -8.59 -1.78 16.69
N GLU A 157 -9.80 -2.19 16.32
CA GLU A 157 -10.11 -3.57 15.94
C GLU A 157 -9.38 -4.04 14.67
N VAL A 158 -9.11 -3.13 13.73
CA VAL A 158 -8.37 -3.42 12.50
C VAL A 158 -6.86 -3.49 12.77
N LEU A 159 -6.39 -2.85 13.85
CA LEU A 159 -4.97 -2.72 14.19
C LEU A 159 -4.51 -3.68 15.29
N ALA A 160 -5.44 -4.30 16.02
CA ALA A 160 -5.20 -5.33 17.02
C ALA A 160 -4.88 -6.68 16.37
#